data_AF-A0A6B3H4L4-F1
#
_entry.id   AF-A0A6B3H4L4-F1
#
_cell.length_a   1.000
_cell.length_b   1.000
_cell.length_c   1.000
_cell.angle_alpha   90.00
_cell.angle_beta   90.00
_cell.angle_gamma   90.00
#
_symmetry.space_group_name_H-M   'P 1'
#
loop_
_entity.id
_entity.type
_entity.pdbx_description
1 polymer ?
#
loop_
_entity_poly.entity_id
_entity_poly.type
_entity_poly.pdbx_seq_one_letter_code
_entity_poly.pdbx_strand_id
1 'polypeptide(L)' 'MTPTHKESPWVRRYQQAPADAVTLVCFPHAGGSATSFHPLSRALAGLLDVVAVQYPGRQDRHREPAFEDLHELADAA' A
#
# COMPACT_ATOMS: atom_id res chain seq x y z
N MET A 1 17.84 4.28 14.43
CA MET A 1 17.43 2.86 14.35
C MET A 1 16.06 2.87 13.70
N THR A 2 16.01 2.66 12.38
CA THR A 2 14.80 2.77 11.57
C THR A 2 13.89 1.57 11.89
N PRO A 3 12.60 1.75 12.24
CA PRO A 3 11.74 0.62 12.54
C PRO A 3 11.51 -0.22 11.29
N THR A 4 12.06 -1.44 11.28
CA THR A 4 11.82 -2.47 10.26
C THR A 4 10.42 -3.04 10.46
N HIS A 5 9.43 -2.42 9.82
CA HIS A 5 8.10 -3.01 9.71
C HIS A 5 8.22 -4.34 8.96
N LYS A 6 7.66 -5.42 9.51
CA LYS A 6 7.57 -6.72 8.83
C LYS A 6 6.87 -6.49 7.47
N GLU A 7 7.56 -6.79 6.37
CA GLU A 7 7.04 -6.51 5.03
C GLU A 7 5.78 -7.36 4.79
N SER A 8 4.63 -6.69 4.75
CA SER A 8 3.35 -7.30 4.40
C SER A 8 3.20 -7.30 2.87
N PRO A 9 2.76 -8.41 2.25
CA PRO A 9 2.49 -8.45 0.82
C PRO A 9 1.38 -7.46 0.40
N TRP A 10 0.60 -6.96 1.35
CA TRP A 10 -0.47 -5.98 1.14
C TRP A 10 0.00 -4.54 1.00
N VAL A 11 1.21 -4.20 1.42
CA VAL A 11 1.65 -2.80 1.52
C VAL A 11 2.84 -2.53 0.62
N ARG A 12 2.83 -1.39 -0.06
CA ARG A 12 3.98 -0.86 -0.79
C ARG A 12 4.33 0.53 -0.26
N ARG A 13 5.61 0.73 0.05
CA ARG A 13 6.20 2.04 0.34
C ARG A 13 7.21 2.35 -0.75
N TYR A 14 6.99 3.43 -1.49
CA TYR A 14 7.88 3.81 -2.60
C TYR A 14 8.94 4.82 -2.20
N GLN A 15 8.71 5.56 -1.11
CA GLN A 15 9.62 6.56 -0.57
C GLN A 15 9.88 6.26 0.90
N GLN A 16 11.04 6.67 1.39
CA GLN A 16 11.35 6.63 2.82
C GLN A 16 10.63 7.79 3.52
N ALA A 17 10.20 7.55 4.75
CA ALA A 17 9.55 8.53 5.60
C ALA A 17 10.35 8.73 6.91
N PRO A 18 10.26 9.92 7.53
CA PRO A 18 10.72 10.14 8.90
C PRO A 18 10.10 9.11 9.88
N ALA A 19 10.83 8.78 10.95
CA ALA A 19 10.41 7.75 11.90
C ALA A 19 9.09 8.08 12.63
N ASP A 20 8.75 9.36 12.72
CA ASP A 20 7.59 9.94 13.41
C ASP A 20 6.56 10.55 12.43
N ALA A 21 6.69 10.28 11.13
CA ALA A 21 5.77 10.81 10.13
C ALA A 21 4.36 10.22 10.28
N VAL A 22 3.35 11.05 10.01
CA VAL A 22 1.96 10.59 9.91
C VAL A 22 1.83 9.64 8.72
N THR A 23 1.17 8.49 8.93
CA THR A 23 0.94 7.50 7.87
C THR A 23 -0.31 7.84 7.07
N LEU A 24 -0.16 7.91 5.75
CA LEU A 24 -1.26 8.02 4.80
C LEU A 24 -1.46 6.66 4.12
N VAL A 25 -2.56 5.99 4.43
CA VAL A 25 -2.94 4.71 3.79
C VAL A 25 -3.80 4.97 2.56
N CYS A 26 -3.35 4.50 1.40
CA CYS A 26 -3.96 4.73 0.11
C CYS A 26 -4.57 3.45 -0.46
N PHE A 27 -5.89 3.45 -0.64
CA PHE A 27 -6.66 2.34 -1.21
C PHE A 27 -6.94 2.60 -2.70
N PRO A 28 -6.41 1.77 -3.63
CA PRO A 28 -6.72 1.93 -5.06
C PRO A 28 -8.20 1.67 -5.36
N HIS A 29 -8.72 2.32 -6.40
CA HIS A 29 -10.03 2.02 -6.97
C HIS A 29 -10.07 0.62 -7.61
N ALA A 30 -11.27 0.14 -7.97
CA ALA A 30 -11.44 -1.13 -8.66
C ALA A 30 -10.61 -1.20 -9.95
N GLY A 31 -9.80 -2.27 -10.09
CA GLY A 31 -8.85 -2.44 -11.21
C GLY A 31 -7.51 -1.71 -11.02
N GLY A 32 -7.39 -0.82 -10.02
CA GLY A 32 -6.15 -0.17 -9.64
C GLY A 32 -5.18 -1.09 -8.89
N SER A 33 -3.96 -0.60 -8.68
CA SER A 33 -2.92 -1.27 -7.89
C SER A 33 -2.13 -0.24 -7.09
N ALA A 34 -1.24 -0.67 -6.19
CA ALA A 34 -0.48 0.24 -5.35
C ALA A 34 0.33 1.28 -6.15
N THR A 35 0.77 0.93 -7.37
CA THR A 35 1.58 1.79 -8.24
C THR A 35 0.84 3.06 -8.68
N SER A 36 -0.50 3.08 -8.64
CA SER A 36 -1.31 4.28 -8.88
C SER A 36 -0.94 5.43 -7.93
N PHE A 37 -0.41 5.13 -6.74
CA PHE A 37 0.01 6.12 -5.75
C PHE A 37 1.51 6.43 -5.78
N HIS A 38 2.28 5.88 -6.73
CA HIS A 38 3.70 6.19 -6.83
C HIS A 38 3.99 7.70 -7.03
N PRO A 39 3.27 8.44 -7.89
CA PRO A 39 3.47 9.90 -8.01
C PRO A 39 3.14 10.65 -6.71
N LEU A 40 2.10 10.24 -6.00
CA LEU A 40 1.69 10.85 -4.73
C LEU A 40 2.74 10.62 -3.64
N SER A 41 3.27 9.39 -3.54
CA SER A 41 4.35 9.06 -2.61
C SER A 41 5.59 9.91 -2.86
N ARG A 42 5.97 10.13 -4.12
CA ARG A 42 7.06 11.05 -4.49
C ARG A 42 6.79 12.50 -4.08
N ALA A 43 5.57 12.99 -4.27
CA ALA A 43 5.21 14.37 -3.93
C ALA A 43 5.22 14.62 -2.41
N LEU A 44 5.00 13.59 -1.60
CA LEU A 44 4.90 13.68 -0.13
C LEU A 44 6.13 13.11 0.60
N ALA A 45 7.20 12.80 -0.13
CA ALA A 45 8.43 12.25 0.41
C ALA A 45 9.03 13.17 1.49
N GLY A 46 9.43 12.60 2.63
CA GLY A 46 9.97 13.38 3.76
C GLY A 46 8.92 14.09 4.62
N LEU A 47 7.64 14.09 4.22
CA LEU A 47 6.54 14.68 4.99
C LEU A 47 5.64 13.62 5.62
N LEU A 48 5.30 12.57 4.86
CA LEU A 48 4.35 11.53 5.27
C LEU A 48 4.89 10.13 4.96
N ASP A 49 4.49 9.12 5.75
CA ASP A 49 4.67 7.71 5.39
C ASP A 49 3.51 7.28 4.48
N VAL A 50 3.74 7.34 3.16
CA VAL A 50 2.73 6.94 2.17
C VAL A 50 2.77 5.44 1.97
N VAL A 51 1.67 4.79 2.38
CA VAL A 51 1.46 3.35 2.30
C VAL A 51 0.38 3.06 1.27
N ALA A 52 0.76 2.44 0.15
CA ALA A 52 -0.18 2.07 -0.90
C ALA A 52 -0.56 0.59 -0.80
N VAL A 53 -1.86 0.29 -0.84
CA VAL A 53 -2.38 -1.08 -0.70
C VAL A 53 -2.29 -1.84 -2.03
N GLN A 54 -1.75 -3.06 -1.98
CA GLN A 54 -1.61 -4.00 -3.10
C GLN A 54 -2.53 -5.21 -2.87
N TYR A 55 -3.72 -5.16 -3.46
CA TYR A 55 -4.71 -6.24 -3.38
C TYR A 55 -4.23 -7.54 -4.08
N PRO A 56 -4.65 -8.72 -3.62
CA PRO A 56 -4.61 -9.96 -4.41
C PRO A 56 -5.23 -9.78 -5.80
N GLY A 57 -4.72 -10.52 -6.78
CA GLY A 57 -5.16 -10.43 -8.17
C GLY A 57 -4.68 -9.18 -8.90
N ARG A 58 -3.74 -8.41 -8.34
CA ARG A 58 -3.16 -7.21 -8.97
C ARG A 58 -1.63 -7.29 -9.03
N GLN A 59 -1.06 -6.84 -10.15
CA GLN A 59 0.39 -6.75 -10.41
C GLN A 59 1.15 -8.03 -10.03
N ASP A 60 2.14 -7.94 -9.13
CA ASP A 60 2.94 -9.06 -8.64
C ASP A 60 2.09 -10.14 -7.95
N ARG A 61 0.90 -9.78 -7.45
CA ARG A 61 -0.09 -10.69 -6.86
C ARG A 61 -1.16 -11.17 -7.84
N HIS A 62 -0.98 -11.03 -9.16
CA HIS A 62 -1.99 -11.40 -10.17
C HIS A 62 -2.41 -12.89 -10.16
N ARG A 63 -1.60 -13.78 -9.58
CA ARG A 63 -1.92 -15.21 -9.46
C ARG A 63 -2.79 -15.55 -8.25
N GLU A 64 -2.93 -14.61 -7.32
CA GLU A 64 -3.78 -14.78 -6.14
C GLU A 64 -5.24 -14.47 -6.51
N PRO A 65 -6.22 -15.20 -5.95
CA PRO A 65 -7.64 -14.91 -6.16
C PRO A 65 -7.97 -13.47 -5.73
N ALA A 66 -8.71 -12.76 -6.58
CA ALA A 66 -9.23 -11.44 -6.22
C ALA A 66 -10.43 -11.62 -5.26
N PHE A 67 -10.53 -10.74 -4.27
CA PHE A 67 -11.74 -10.63 -3.46
C PHE A 67 -12.90 -10.09 -4.29
N GLU A 68 -14.09 -10.64 -4.08
CA GLU A 68 -15.34 -10.21 -4.72
C GLU A 68 -16.25 -9.45 -3.73
N ASP A 69 -15.92 -9.47 -2.44
CA ASP A 69 -16.61 -8.74 -1.37
C ASP A 69 -15.65 -7.77 -0.64
N LEU A 70 -16.14 -6.57 -0.33
CA LEU A 70 -15.33 -5.52 0.29
C LEU A 70 -15.11 -5.75 1.79
N HIS A 71 -16.04 -6.39 2.48
CA HIS A 71 -15.89 -6.72 3.89
C HIS A 71 -14.85 -7.84 4.07
N GLU A 72 -14.91 -8.88 3.24
CA GLU A 72 -13.88 -9.93 3.22
C GLU A 72 -12.50 -9.35 2.90
N LEU A 73 -12.41 -8.40 1.96
CA LEU A 73 -11.17 -7.69 1.67
C LEU A 73 -10.62 -6.93 2.88
N ALA A 74 -11.51 -6.28 3.66
CA ALA A 74 -11.13 -5.51 4.84
C ALA A 74 -10.67 -6.41 6.00
N ASP A 75 -11.29 -7.57 6.17
CA ASP A 75 -10.98 -8.52 7.24
C ASP A 75 -9.72 -9.37 6.97
N ALA A 76 -9.30 -9.49 5.70
CA ALA A 76 -8.17 -10.31 5.28
C ALA A 76 -6.76 -9.68 5.53
N ALA A 77 -6.70 -8.47 6.10
CA ALA A 77 -5.49 -7.67 6.27
C ALA A 77 -4.70 -7.96 7.54
#